data_AF-A0A3D1T7U5-F1
#
_entry.id   AF-A0A3D1T7U5-F1
#
_cell.length_a   1.000
_cell.length_b   1.000
_cell.length_c   1.000
_cell.angle_alpha   90.00
_cell.angle_beta   90.00
_cell.angle_gamma   90.00
#
_symmetry.space_group_name_H-M   'P 1'
#
loop_
_entity.id
_entity.type
_entity.pdbx_description
1 polymer ?
#
loop_
_entity_poly.entity_id
_entity_poly.type
_entity_poly.pdbx_seq_one_letter_code
_entity_poly.pdbx_strand_id
1 'polypeptide(L)' 'TLAAVVTNSQTHEKYALNDISLIPHYAVLDPLLTVKLPPHITSTTGMDALTHAVEAYIGR' A
#
# COMPACT_ATOMS: atom_id res chain seq x y z
N THR A 1 -0.76 -0.45 -8.07
CA THR A 1 -1.52 0.81 -7.90
C THR A 1 -0.89 1.87 -8.78
N LEU A 2 -1.57 3.00 -9.03
CA LEU A 2 -1.03 4.17 -9.74
C LEU A 2 -0.13 5.05 -8.85
N ALA A 3 -0.17 4.81 -7.54
CA ALA A 3 0.50 5.62 -6.53
C ALA A 3 1.84 5.00 -6.09
N ALA A 4 2.83 5.84 -5.86
CA ALA A 4 4.08 5.49 -5.17
C ALA A 4 4.40 6.54 -4.10
N VAL A 5 4.98 6.11 -2.99
CA VAL A 5 5.41 7.01 -1.91
C VAL A 5 6.91 6.84 -1.70
N VAL A 6 7.66 7.94 -1.79
CA VAL A 6 9.12 7.97 -1.60
C VAL A 6 9.45 8.98 -0.51
N THR A 7 10.29 8.58 0.44
CA THR A 7 10.76 9.48 1.50
C THR A 7 12.13 10.03 1.13
N ASN A 8 12.30 11.35 1.14
CA ASN A 8 13.62 11.97 1.01
C ASN A 8 14.36 11.80 2.35
N SER A 9 15.50 11.09 2.35
CA SER A 9 16.25 10.79 3.57
C SER A 9 16.95 12.01 4.20
N GLN A 10 17.14 13.11 3.45
CA GLN A 10 17.78 14.33 3.94
C GLN A 10 16.75 15.31 4.52
N THR A 11 15.62 15.49 3.83
CA THR A 11 14.58 16.45 4.25
C THR A 11 13.48 15.80 5.09
N HIS A 12 13.43 14.47 5.14
CA HIS A 12 12.39 13.65 5.79
C HIS A 12 10.97 13.87 5.24
N GLU A 13 10.86 14.50 4.08
CA GLU A 13 9.57 14.70 3.40
C GLU A 13 9.13 13.42 2.69
N LYS A 14 7.83 13.13 2.76
CA LYS A 14 7.19 12.03 2.05
C LYS A 14 6.53 12.56 0.80
N TYR A 15 7.02 12.14 -0.35
CA TYR A 15 6.49 12.51 -1.66
C TYR A 15 5.53 11.43 -2.14
N ALA A 16 4.30 11.83 -2.47
CA ALA A 16 3.32 10.98 -3.13
C ALA A 16 3.31 11.27 -4.64
N LEU A 17 3.49 10.23 -5.44
CA LEU A 17 3.55 10.28 -6.90
C LEU A 17 2.40 9.47 -7.49
N ASN A 18 1.71 10.01 -8.49
CA ASN A 18 0.58 9.37 -9.16
C ASN A 18 0.78 9.46 -10.68
N ASP A 19 1.01 8.32 -11.34
CA ASP A 19 1.19 8.25 -12.80
C ASP A 19 0.76 6.87 -13.33
N ILE A 20 0.20 6.81 -14.53
CA ILE A 20 -0.26 5.57 -15.18
C ILE A 20 0.93 4.63 -15.45
N SER A 21 2.10 5.19 -15.71
CA SER A 21 3.36 4.46 -15.94
C SER A 21 3.82 3.67 -14.71
N LEU A 22 3.29 3.97 -13.51
CA LEU A 22 3.61 3.25 -12.27
C LEU A 22 2.79 1.98 -12.09
N ILE A 23 1.75 1.76 -12.90
CA ILE A 23 0.91 0.56 -12.79
C ILE A 23 1.71 -0.66 -13.26
N PRO A 24 1.91 -1.68 -12.40
CA PRO A 24 2.59 -2.91 -12.81
C PRO A 24 1.80 -3.65 -13.89
N HIS A 25 2.49 -4.21 -14.89
CA HIS A 25 1.85 -5.06 -15.91
C HIS A 25 1.20 -6.32 -15.30
N TYR A 26 1.79 -6.85 -14.24
CA TYR A 26 1.30 -8.03 -13.53
C TYR A 26 1.51 -7.85 -12.02
N ALA A 27 0.59 -8.41 -11.23
CA ALA A 27 0.72 -8.54 -9.78
C ALA A 27 0.38 -9.98 -9.38
N VAL A 28 1.27 -10.62 -8.62
CA VAL A 28 1.09 -11.99 -8.12
C VAL A 28 0.90 -11.93 -6.61
N LEU A 29 -0.19 -12.51 -6.12
CA LEU A 29 -0.55 -12.51 -4.70
C LEU A 29 -0.59 -13.96 -4.20
N ASP A 30 0.52 -14.44 -3.64
CA ASP A 30 0.60 -15.77 -3.01
C ASP A 30 0.36 -15.66 -1.50
N PRO A 31 -0.78 -16.15 -0.96
CA PRO A 31 -1.08 -16.05 0.46
C PRO A 31 -0.16 -16.90 1.34
N LEU A 32 0.55 -17.89 0.81
CA LEU A 32 1.48 -18.69 1.59
C LEU A 32 2.67 -17.86 2.07
N LEU A 33 3.02 -16.79 1.34
CA LEU A 33 4.08 -15.86 1.73
C LEU A 33 3.70 -14.99 2.95
N THR A 34 2.41 -14.94 3.33
CA THR A 34 1.94 -14.10 4.44
C THR A 34 1.63 -14.87 5.74
N VAL A 35 1.62 -16.21 5.71
CA VAL A 35 1.17 -17.06 6.84
C VAL A 35 1.99 -16.86 8.11
N LYS A 36 3.29 -16.58 8.00
CA LYS A 36 4.22 -16.49 9.15
C LYS A 36 4.56 -15.06 9.56
N LEU A 37 3.80 -14.06 9.08
CA LEU A 37 4.03 -12.68 9.48
C LEU A 37 3.81 -12.50 10.99
N PRO A 38 4.57 -11.63 11.67
CA PRO A 38 4.30 -11.27 13.05
C PRO A 38 2.87 -10.75 13.22
N PRO A 39 2.16 -11.06 14.32
CA PRO A 39 0.76 -10.68 14.50
C PRO A 39 0.49 -9.18 14.31
N HIS A 40 1.41 -8.31 14.75
CA HIS A 40 1.26 -6.86 14.61
C HIS A 40 1.38 -6.36 13.16
N ILE A 41 2.15 -7.05 12.31
CA ILE A 41 2.23 -6.71 10.88
C ILE A 41 0.92 -7.12 10.20
N THR A 42 0.40 -8.32 10.51
CA THR A 42 -0.89 -8.79 9.98
C THR A 42 -2.03 -7.85 10.36
N SER A 43 -2.10 -7.42 11.63
CA SER A 43 -3.17 -6.53 12.09
C SER A 43 -3.05 -5.13 11.45
N THR A 44 -1.86 -4.54 11.43
CA THR A 44 -1.67 -3.18 10.87
C THR A 44 -1.93 -3.13 9.37
N THR A 45 -1.40 -4.08 8.60
CA THR A 45 -1.64 -4.13 7.14
C THR A 45 -3.09 -4.47 6.79
N GLY A 46 -3.75 -5.32 7.58
CA GLY A 46 -5.19 -5.60 7.40
C GLY A 46 -6.07 -4.36 7.68
N MET A 47 -5.76 -3.60 8.74
CA MET A 47 -6.46 -2.35 9.05
C MET A 47 -6.21 -1.26 8.00
N ASP A 48 -5.01 -1.19 7.44
CA ASP A 48 -4.68 -0.29 6.32
C ASP A 48 -5.53 -0.60 5.08
N ALA A 49 -5.59 -1.88 4.68
CA ALA A 49 -6.42 -2.31 3.56
C ALA A 49 -7.92 -2.04 3.78
N LEU A 50 -8.42 -2.25 5.01
CA LEU A 50 -9.81 -1.93 5.36
C LEU A 50 -10.07 -0.43 5.26
N THR A 51 -9.15 0.41 5.73
CA THR A 51 -9.25 1.88 5.63
C THR A 51 -9.34 2.30 4.17
N HIS A 52 -8.46 1.79 3.30
CA HIS A 52 -8.53 2.05 1.86
C HIS A 52 -9.88 1.66 1.26
N ALA A 53 -10.45 0.51 1.66
CA ALA A 53 -11.75 0.07 1.14
C ALA A 53 -12.89 1.00 1.58
N VAL A 54 -12.89 1.44 2.84
CA VAL A 54 -13.90 2.37 3.37
C VAL A 54 -13.77 3.74 2.71
N GLU A 55 -12.56 4.28 2.62
CA GLU A 55 -12.29 5.58 1.98
C GLU A 55 -12.69 5.56 0.50
N ALA A 56 -12.36 4.50 -0.24
CA ALA A 56 -12.77 4.36 -1.64
C ALA A 56 -14.28 4.23 -1.80
N TYR A 57 -14.97 3.61 -0.84
CA TYR A 57 -16.43 3.46 -0.89
C TYR A 57 -17.18 4.78 -0.62
N ILE A 58 -16.68 5.62 0.30
CA ILE A 58 -17.33 6.89 0.66
C ILE A 58 -16.76 8.11 -0.09
N GLY A 59 -15.55 7.99 -0.62
CA GLY A 59 -14.85 9.02 -1.37
C GLY A 59 -15.56 9.29 -2.69
N ARG A 60 -15.84 10.56 -2.98
CA ARG A 60 -16.40 11.01 -4.24
C ARG A 60 -15.31 11.40 -5.22
#